data_AF-A0A924J6V6-F1
#
_entry.id   AF-A0A924J6V6-F1
#
_cell.length_a   1.000
_cell.length_b   1.000
_cell.length_c   1.000
_cell.angle_alpha   90.00
_cell.angle_beta   90.00
_cell.angle_gamma   90.00
#
_symmetry.space_group_name_H-M   'P 1'
#
loop_
_entity.id
_entity.type
_entity.pdbx_description
1 polymer ?
#
loop_
_entity_poly.entity_id
_entity_poly.type
_entity_poly.pdbx_seq_one_letter_code
_entity_poly.pdbx_strand_id
1 'polypeptide(L)' 'MCPWNRKFSVELADDSPFRAREFIAGKNAVTLASDILALDQEQFSAAFRKSPMKRAKVAGLRRNAAVVLDNLRD' A
#
# COMPACT_ATOMS: atom_id res chain seq x y z
N MET A 1 -14.54 3.14 16.20
CA MET A 1 -13.10 3.46 16.03
C MET A 1 -12.46 3.58 17.42
N CYS A 2 -11.24 3.08 17.65
CA CYS A 2 -10.63 3.03 18.98
C CYS A 2 -10.14 4.43 19.45
N PRO A 3 -10.54 4.93 20.64
CA PRO A 3 -10.11 6.25 21.13
C PRO A 3 -8.58 6.39 21.29
N TRP A 4 -7.88 5.28 21.57
CA TRP A 4 -6.44 5.26 21.76
C TRP A 4 -5.65 5.61 20.49
N ASN A 5 -6.23 5.41 19.29
CA ASN A 5 -5.59 5.78 18.02
C ASN A 5 -5.38 7.29 17.90
N ARG A 6 -6.19 8.12 18.57
CA ARG A 6 -5.98 9.58 18.61
C ARG A 6 -4.94 9.96 19.66
N LYS A 7 -5.02 9.37 20.86
CA LYS A 7 -4.17 9.74 22.00
C LYS A 7 -2.68 9.46 21.76
N PHE A 8 -2.37 8.40 21.01
CA PHE A 8 -0.99 7.98 20.75
C PHE A 8 -0.53 8.17 19.31
N SER A 9 -1.31 8.88 18.48
CA SER A 9 -0.85 9.26 17.14
C SER A 9 0.23 10.31 17.28
N VAL A 10 1.44 10.00 16.83
CA VAL A 10 2.58 10.90 16.82
C VAL A 10 3.09 11.04 15.40
N GLU A 11 3.62 12.21 15.05
CA GLU A 11 4.29 12.38 13.77
C GLU A 11 5.56 11.52 13.71
N LEU A 12 5.81 10.96 12.53
CA LEU A 12 7.04 10.21 12.29
C LEU A 12 8.17 11.18 12.02
N ALA A 13 9.34 10.91 12.61
CA ALA A 13 10.59 11.54 12.19
C ALA A 13 10.81 11.38 10.68
N ASP A 14 11.52 12.33 10.07
CA ASP A 14 11.69 12.37 8.61
C ASP A 14 12.42 11.16 8.04
N ASP A 15 13.36 10.60 8.80
CA ASP A 15 14.14 9.41 8.46
C ASP A 15 13.53 8.10 8.99
N SER A 16 12.29 8.15 9.51
CA SER A 16 11.67 6.98 10.12
C SER A 16 11.53 5.82 9.12
N PRO A 17 11.92 4.58 9.50
CA PRO A 17 11.78 3.40 8.64
C PRO A 17 10.31 3.00 8.41
N PHE A 18 9.37 3.63 9.12
CA PHE A 18 7.93 3.40 9.01
C PHE A 18 7.22 4.40 8.09
N ARG A 19 7.92 5.37 7.49
CA ARG A 19 7.35 6.27 6.49
C ARG A 19 6.76 5.47 5.32
N ALA A 20 5.68 5.99 4.74
CA ALA A 20 5.08 5.38 3.57
C ALA A 20 6.11 5.28 2.44
N ARG A 21 6.13 4.15 1.75
CA ARG A 21 7.04 3.91 0.62
C ARG A 21 6.59 4.75 -0.57
N GLU A 22 7.55 5.20 -1.38
CA GLU A 22 7.30 5.99 -2.58
C GLU A 22 6.28 5.35 -3.53
N PHE A 23 6.32 4.01 -3.68
CA PHE A 23 5.34 3.27 -4.49
C PHE A 23 3.88 3.51 -4.06
N ILE A 24 3.63 3.83 -2.78
CA ILE A 24 2.30 4.00 -2.17
C ILE A 24 1.98 5.49 -1.94
N ALA A 25 2.96 6.27 -1.50
CA ALA A 25 2.76 7.63 -1.00
C ALA A 25 2.16 8.56 -2.07
N GLY A 26 1.24 9.44 -1.65
CA GLY A 26 0.69 10.51 -2.50
C GLY A 26 -0.29 10.05 -3.60
N LYS A 27 -0.58 8.75 -3.71
CA LYS A 27 -1.50 8.22 -4.72
C LYS A 27 -2.92 8.10 -4.15
N ASN A 28 -3.91 8.46 -4.96
CA ASN A 28 -5.30 8.14 -4.65
C ASN A 28 -5.57 6.63 -4.86
N ALA A 29 -6.75 6.17 -4.44
CA ALA A 29 -7.10 4.75 -4.51
C ALA A 29 -7.10 4.19 -5.93
N VAL A 30 -7.59 4.96 -6.92
CA VAL A 30 -7.66 4.53 -8.32
C VAL A 30 -6.26 4.37 -8.90
N THR A 31 -5.40 5.38 -8.75
CA THR A 31 -4.01 5.35 -9.25
C THR A 31 -3.23 4.21 -8.59
N LEU A 32 -3.31 4.07 -7.26
CA LEU A 32 -2.60 3.01 -6.56
C LEU A 32 -3.07 1.60 -6.96
N ALA A 33 -4.38 1.41 -7.10
CA ALA A 33 -4.92 0.11 -7.50
C ALA A 33 -4.53 -0.25 -8.95
N SER A 34 -4.58 0.70 -9.88
CA SER A 34 -4.10 0.50 -11.26
C SER A 34 -2.62 0.15 -11.31
N ASP A 35 -1.77 0.86 -10.56
CA ASP A 35 -0.33 0.57 -10.48
C ASP A 35 -0.07 -0.84 -9.93
N ILE A 36 -0.82 -1.24 -8.90
CA ILE A 36 -0.73 -2.58 -8.32
C ILE A 36 -1.13 -3.66 -9.33
N LEU A 37 -2.15 -3.43 -10.16
CA LEU A 37 -2.55 -4.38 -11.21
C LEU A 37 -1.44 -4.58 -12.25
N ALA A 38 -0.68 -3.53 -12.55
CA ALA A 38 0.43 -3.57 -13.49
C ALA A 38 1.70 -4.23 -12.93
N LEU A 39 1.92 -4.22 -11.61
CA LEU A 39 3.14 -4.74 -10.97
C LEU A 39 3.47 -6.17 -11.35
N ASP A 40 4.62 -6.43 -11.98
CA ASP A 40 5.15 -7.78 -12.08
C ASP A 40 5.84 -8.24 -10.77
N GLN A 41 6.38 -9.46 -10.77
CA GLN A 41 7.01 -10.05 -9.60
C GLN A 41 8.34 -9.36 -9.21
N GLU A 42 9.10 -8.84 -10.18
CA GLU A 42 10.37 -8.16 -9.94
C GLU A 42 10.10 -6.78 -9.32
N GLN A 43 9.23 -6.00 -9.94
CA GLN A 43 8.77 -4.70 -9.47
C GLN A 43 8.15 -4.79 -8.07
N PHE A 44 7.31 -5.80 -7.82
CA PHE A 44 6.76 -6.07 -6.49
C PHE A 44 7.88 -6.37 -5.46
N SER A 45 8.86 -7.18 -5.85
CA SER A 45 9.96 -7.55 -4.95
C SER A 45 10.85 -6.36 -4.58
N ALA A 46 11.08 -5.44 -5.53
CA ALA A 46 11.81 -4.20 -5.32
C ALA A 46 11.00 -3.22 -4.45
N ALA A 47 9.76 -2.90 -4.84
CA ALA A 47 8.90 -1.94 -4.14
C ALA A 47 8.66 -2.33 -2.66
N PHE A 48 8.48 -3.62 -2.40
CA PHE A 48 8.20 -4.14 -1.05
C PHE A 48 9.39 -4.84 -0.40
N ARG A 49 10.63 -4.56 -0.84
CA ARG A 49 11.85 -5.13 -0.22
C ARG A 49 11.91 -4.83 1.28
N LYS A 50 12.23 -5.84 2.09
CA LYS A 50 12.24 -5.76 3.58
C LYS A 50 10.89 -5.34 4.20
N SER A 51 9.78 -5.53 3.50
CA SER A 51 8.43 -5.29 4.03
C SER A 51 7.71 -6.60 4.35
N PRO A 52 6.91 -6.65 5.43
CA PRO A 52 5.94 -7.73 5.65
C PRO A 52 4.95 -7.91 4.50
N MET A 53 4.73 -6.88 3.67
CA MET A 53 3.86 -6.95 2.49
C MET A 53 4.20 -8.07 1.52
N LYS A 54 5.45 -8.55 1.49
CA LYS A 54 5.85 -9.70 0.66
C LYS A 54 5.07 -10.98 0.99
N ARG A 55 4.51 -11.11 2.20
CA ARG A 55 3.67 -12.25 2.59
C ARG A 55 2.36 -12.33 1.79
N ALA A 56 1.84 -11.19 1.32
CA ALA A 56 0.62 -11.13 0.52
C ALA A 56 0.81 -11.67 -0.91
N LYS A 57 2.05 -11.62 -1.44
CA LYS A 57 2.43 -11.94 -2.83
C LYS A 57 1.75 -11.03 -3.87
N VAL A 58 2.36 -10.93 -5.05
CA VAL A 58 1.84 -10.06 -6.13
C VAL A 58 0.42 -10.45 -6.56
N ALA A 59 0.12 -11.74 -6.64
CA ALA A 59 -1.21 -12.23 -7.03
C ALA A 59 -2.31 -11.83 -6.01
N GLY A 60 -2.02 -11.94 -4.71
CA GLY A 60 -2.98 -11.56 -3.67
C GLY A 60 -3.23 -10.04 -3.67
N LEU A 61 -2.18 -9.25 -3.88
CA LEU A 61 -2.29 -7.81 -3.94
C LEU A 61 -3.07 -7.34 -5.18
N ARG A 62 -2.78 -7.91 -6.36
CA ARG A 62 -3.54 -7.65 -7.60
C ARG A 62 -5.02 -7.98 -7.47
N ARG A 63 -5.36 -9.11 -6.84
CA ARG A 63 -6.77 -9.49 -6.57
C ARG A 63 -7.50 -8.43 -5.76
N ASN A 64 -6.88 -7.92 -4.69
CA ASN A 64 -7.49 -6.88 -3.87
C ASN A 64 -7.61 -5.55 -4.62
N ALA A 65 -6.63 -5.20 -5.46
CA ALA A 65 -6.70 -3.99 -6.28
C ALA A 65 -7.83 -4.03 -7.30
N ALA A 66 -8.09 -5.19 -7.92
CA ALA A 66 -9.25 -5.36 -8.81
C ALA A 66 -10.57 -5.07 -8.07
N VAL A 67 -10.72 -5.60 -6.85
CA VAL A 67 -11.92 -5.34 -6.01
C VAL A 67 -12.04 -3.87 -5.63
N VAL A 68 -10.93 -3.18 -5.33
CA VAL A 68 -10.95 -1.73 -5.05
C VAL A 68 -11.46 -0.95 -6.24
N LEU A 69 -10.96 -1.24 -7.46
CA LEU A 69 -11.43 -0.55 -8.66
C LEU A 69 -12.89 -0.84 -8.97
N ASP A 70 -13.35 -2.06 -8.70
CA ASP A 70 -14.76 -2.45 -8.87
C ASP A 70 -15.67 -1.65 -7.91
N ASN A 71 -15.31 -1.59 -6.63
CA ASN A 71 -16.06 -0.83 -5.61
C ASN A 71 -16.08 0.69 -5.84
N LEU A 72 -15.18 1.23 -6.67
CA LEU A 72 -15.06 2.67 -6.97
C LEU A 72 -15.75 3.06 -8.27
N ARG A 73 -16.24 2.09 -9.04
CA ARG A 73 -17.15 2.32 -10.16
C ARG A 73 -18.56 2.34 -9.56
N ASP A 74 -19.18 3.52 -9.48
CA ASP A 74 -20.62 3.62 -9.22
C ASP A 74 -21.42 2.82 -10.26
#